data_AF-A0A6J6E7L8-F1
#
_entry.id   AF-A0A6J6E7L8-F1
#
_cell.length_a   1.000
_cell.length_b   1.000
_cell.length_c   1.000
_cell.angle_alpha   90.00
_cell.angle_beta   90.00
_cell.angle_gamma   90.00
#
_symmetry.space_group_name_H-M   'P 1'
#
loop_
_entity.id
_entity.type
_entity.pdbx_description
1 polymer ?
#
loop_
_entity_poly.entity_id
_entity_poly.type
_entity_poly.pdbx_seq_one_letter_code
_entity_poly.pdbx_strand_id
1 'polypeptide(L)' 'MRGVADSMNVPLQTFVSRNNMPCGSTIGPITSTRLGIEAIDIGVPQLSMHSAREMCGVKDATDLVTLMQGFLRS' A
#
# COMPACT_ATOMS: atom_id res chain seq x y z
N MET A 1 -8.94 4.99 5.75
CA MET A 1 -8.40 3.73 5.18
C MET A 1 -8.79 2.47 5.94
N ARG A 2 -8.42 2.29 7.21
CA ARG A 2 -8.83 1.09 7.99
C ARG A 2 -10.34 0.85 8.00
N GLY A 3 -11.13 1.88 8.30
CA GLY A 3 -12.60 1.76 8.25
C GLY A 3 -13.18 1.44 6.86
N VAL A 4 -12.49 1.80 5.78
CA VAL A 4 -12.87 1.42 4.41
C VAL A 4 -12.56 -0.06 4.17
N ALA A 5 -11.41 -0.54 4.66
CA ALA A 5 -11.08 -1.96 4.57
C ALA A 5 -12.07 -2.81 5.38
N ASP A 6 -12.43 -2.37 6.58
CA ASP A 6 -13.41 -3.04 7.44
C ASP A 6 -14.79 -3.11 6.77
N SER A 7 -15.25 -2.02 6.12
CA SER A 7 -16.55 -2.01 5.43
C SER A 7 -16.60 -2.89 4.18
N MET A 8 -15.44 -3.18 3.58
CA MET A 8 -15.28 -4.03 2.41
C MET A 8 -14.81 -5.45 2.74
N ASN A 9 -14.61 -5.78 4.03
CA ASN A 9 -13.99 -7.03 4.49
C ASN A 9 -12.63 -7.34 3.84
N VAL A 10 -11.82 -6.32 3.56
CA VAL A 10 -10.47 -6.48 3.00
C VAL A 10 -9.46 -6.57 4.15
N PRO A 11 -8.68 -7.66 4.27
CA PRO A 11 -7.67 -7.77 5.31
C PRO A 11 -6.51 -6.80 5.08
N LEU A 12 -6.05 -6.14 6.15
CA LEU A 12 -4.88 -5.26 6.10
C LEU A 12 -3.73 -5.78 6.94
N GLN A 13 -2.52 -5.54 6.45
CA GLN A 13 -1.26 -5.78 7.15
C GLN A 13 -0.51 -4.46 7.32
N THR A 14 0.25 -4.31 8.41
CA THR A 14 1.08 -3.12 8.65
C THR A 14 2.54 -3.49 8.41
N PHE A 15 3.23 -2.71 7.59
CA PHE A 15 4.64 -2.90 7.27
C PHE A 15 5.48 -1.74 7.83
N VAL A 16 6.60 -2.09 8.44
CA VAL A 16 7.64 -1.15 8.88
C VAL A 16 9.00 -1.82 8.70
N SER A 17 9.98 -1.08 8.16
CA SER A 17 11.36 -1.57 8.07
C SER A 17 11.98 -1.65 9.47
N ARG A 18 13.01 -2.47 9.62
CA ARG A 18 13.81 -2.48 10.86
C ARG A 18 14.53 -1.14 11.02
N ASN A 19 14.53 -0.59 12.23
CA ASN A 19 15.16 0.71 12.53
C ASN A 19 16.66 0.78 12.18
N ASN A 20 17.34 -0.36 12.11
CA ASN A 20 18.77 -0.45 11.78
C ASN A 20 19.03 -0.72 10.28
N MET A 21 18.00 -0.72 9.43
CA MET A 21 18.14 -0.91 7.98
C MET A 21 17.45 0.24 7.23
N PRO A 22 18.15 0.91 6.30
CA PRO A 22 17.52 1.92 5.45
C PRO A 22 16.43 1.27 4.59
N CYS A 23 15.36 2.01 4.36
CA CYS A 23 14.26 1.62 3.49
C CYS A 23 14.26 2.51 2.25
N GLY A 24 13.82 1.96 1.12
CA GLY A 24 13.50 2.77 -0.06
C GLY A 24 12.44 3.82 0.28
N SER A 25 12.49 4.96 -0.41
CA SER A 25 11.46 5.99 -0.34
C SER A 25 10.41 5.78 -1.44
N THR A 26 9.29 6.49 -1.34
CA THR A 26 8.16 6.46 -2.27
C THR A 26 7.82 7.89 -2.73
N ILE A 27 6.84 8.01 -3.62
CA ILE A 27 6.32 9.33 -4.03
C ILE A 27 5.38 9.95 -2.99
N GLY A 28 4.89 9.20 -2.00
CA GLY A 28 3.89 9.65 -1.03
C GLY A 28 4.32 10.90 -0.27
N PRO A 29 5.46 10.88 0.46
CA PRO A 29 5.98 12.05 1.17
C PRO A 29 6.29 13.25 0.26
N ILE A 30 6.77 12.99 -0.96
CA ILE A 30 7.07 14.04 -1.94
C ILE A 30 5.78 14.74 -2.39
N THR A 31 4.75 13.94 -2.69
CA THR A 31 3.46 14.43 -3.18
C THR A 31 2.71 15.19 -2.08
N SER A 32 2.67 14.66 -0.86
CA SER A 32 2.00 15.32 0.27
C SER A 32 2.66 16.66 0.62
N THR A 33 3.99 16.72 0.66
CA THR A 33 4.73 17.97 0.93
C THR A 33 4.46 19.03 -0.14
N ARG A 34 4.41 18.63 -1.42
CA ARG A 34 4.23 19.57 -2.54
C ARG A 34 2.80 20.09 -2.68
N LEU A 35 1.81 19.25 -2.39
CA LEU A 35 0.40 19.59 -2.59
C LEU A 35 -0.30 20.02 -1.31
N GLY A 36 0.28 19.76 -0.13
CA GLY A 36 -0.37 19.99 1.16
C GLY A 36 -1.54 19.05 1.41
N ILE A 37 -1.60 17.91 0.72
CA ILE A 37 -2.67 16.92 0.84
C ILE A 37 -2.15 15.74 1.67
N GLU A 38 -2.93 15.32 2.66
CA GLU A 38 -2.62 14.13 3.46
C GLU A 38 -2.57 12.89 2.55
N ALA A 39 -1.50 12.10 2.68
CA ALA A 39 -1.29 10.90 1.88
C ALA A 39 -0.93 9.71 2.77
N ILE A 40 -1.34 8.52 2.34
CA ILE A 40 -0.98 7.25 2.94
C ILE A 40 -0.36 6.35 1.86
N ASP A 41 0.77 5.71 2.16
CA ASP A 41 1.36 4.68 1.31
C ASP A 41 0.76 3.31 1.62
N ILE A 42 0.37 2.60 0.58
CA ILE A 42 -0.16 1.22 0.63
C ILE A 42 0.43 0.43 -0.54
N GLY A 43 0.41 -0.90 -0.45
CA GLY A 43 0.85 -1.75 -1.56
C GLY A 43 0.57 -3.22 -1.32
N VAL A 44 0.78 -4.00 -2.38
CA VAL A 44 0.73 -5.46 -2.35
C VAL A 44 2.08 -6.01 -1.86
N PRO A 45 2.11 -6.96 -0.91
CA PRO A 45 3.34 -7.62 -0.52
C PRO A 45 3.89 -8.42 -1.71
N GLN A 46 5.18 -8.25 -1.97
CA GLN A 46 5.87 -8.96 -3.04
C GLN A 46 7.28 -9.38 -2.61
N LEU A 47 7.82 -10.35 -3.34
CA LEU A 47 9.18 -10.85 -3.21
C LEU A 47 9.98 -10.55 -4.47
N SER A 48 11.29 -10.39 -4.29
CA SER A 48 12.25 -10.12 -5.36
C SER A 48 12.00 -8.80 -6.10
N MET A 49 11.53 -7.75 -5.40
CA MET A 49 11.34 -6.41 -5.96
C MET A 49 12.62 -5.94 -6.69
N HIS A 50 12.47 -5.41 -7.90
CA HIS A 50 13.52 -5.05 -8.86
C HIS A 50 14.20 -6.22 -9.61
N SER A 51 13.72 -7.45 -9.47
CA SER A 51 14.13 -8.57 -10.32
C SER A 51 13.49 -8.48 -11.71
N ALA A 52 14.09 -9.14 -12.71
CA ALA A 52 13.44 -9.38 -14.00
C ALA A 52 12.14 -10.21 -13.89
N ARG A 53 11.99 -10.93 -12.77
CA ARG A 53 10.78 -11.68 -12.42
C ARG A 53 10.47 -11.52 -10.93
N GLU A 54 9.36 -10.86 -10.65
CA GLU A 54 8.83 -10.63 -9.31
C GLU A 54 7.72 -11.66 -8.97
N MET A 55 7.32 -11.72 -7.69
CA MET A 55 6.27 -12.63 -7.21
C MET A 55 5.42 -11.94 -6.16
N CYS A 56 4.09 -12.07 -6.27
CA CYS A 56 3.12 -11.57 -5.28
C CYS A 56 2.01 -12.60 -5.05
N GLY A 57 1.19 -12.40 -4.01
CA GLY A 57 0.02 -13.23 -3.77
C GLY A 57 -1.09 -12.94 -4.78
N VAL A 58 -1.77 -14.00 -5.22
CA VAL A 58 -2.84 -13.90 -6.23
C VAL A 58 -4.03 -13.07 -5.72
N LYS A 59 -4.35 -13.18 -4.42
CA LYS A 59 -5.45 -12.43 -3.80
C LYS A 59 -5.12 -10.97 -3.52
N ASP A 60 -3.85 -10.67 -3.21
CA ASP A 60 -3.44 -9.33 -2.78
C ASP A 60 -3.76 -8.25 -3.84
N ALA A 61 -3.62 -8.58 -5.12
CA ALA A 61 -3.97 -7.68 -6.22
C ALA A 61 -5.48 -7.38 -6.28
N THR A 62 -6.32 -8.40 -6.11
CA THR A 62 -7.79 -8.26 -6.11
C THR A 62 -8.28 -7.50 -4.87
N ASP A 63 -7.67 -7.77 -3.72
CA ASP A 63 -7.97 -7.10 -2.46
C ASP A 63 -7.60 -5.61 -2.55
N LEU A 64 -6.46 -5.26 -3.15
CA LEU A 64 -6.08 -3.87 -3.39
C LEU A 64 -7.09 -3.14 -4.29
N VAL A 65 -7.55 -3.77 -5.38
CA VAL A 65 -8.58 -3.17 -6.26
C VAL A 65 -9.88 -2.93 -5.50
N THR A 66 -10.32 -3.90 -4.71
CA THR A 66 -11.55 -3.81 -3.90
C THR A 66 -11.44 -2.66 -2.90
N LEU A 67 -10.30 -2.54 -2.22
CA LEU A 67 -10.03 -1.47 -1.27
C LEU A 67 -10.03 -0.08 -1.92
N MET A 68 -9.44 0.06 -3.11
CA MET A 68 -9.45 1.31 -3.87
C MET A 68 -10.85 1.70 -4.34
N GLN A 69 -11.66 0.73 -4.77
CA GLN A 69 -13.05 1.00 -5.11
C GLN A 69 -13.85 1.47 -3.89
N GLY A 70 -13.61 0.87 -2.72
CA GLY A 70 -14.22 1.33 -1.47
C GLY A 70 -13.80 2.76 -1.10
N PHE A 71 -12.52 3.09 -1.23
CA PHE A 71 -11.98 4.40 -0.89
C PHE A 71 -12.53 5.51 -1.78
N LEU A 72 -12.71 5.24 -3.08
CA LEU A 72 -13.24 6.23 -4.02
C LEU A 72 -14.76 6.44 -3.91
N ARG A 73 -15.46 5.55 -3.21
CA ARG A 73 -16.93 5.60 -3.03
C ARG A 73 -17.34 6.03 -1.62
N SER A 74 -16.40 6.09 -0.68
CA SER A 74 -16.62 6.49 0.71
C SER A 74 -16.63 7.99 0.90
#